data_AF-A0A147HR41-F1
#
_entry.id   AF-A0A147HR41-F1
#
_cell.length_a   1.000
_cell.length_b   1.000
_cell.length_c   1.000
_cell.angle_alpha   90.00
_cell.angle_beta   90.00
_cell.angle_gamma   90.00
#
_symmetry.space_group_name_H-M   'P 1'
#
loop_
_entity.id
_entity.type
_entity.pdbx_description
1 polymer ?
#
loop_
_entity_poly.entity_id
_entity_poly.type
_entity_poly.pdbx_seq_one_letter_code
_entity_poly.pdbx_strand_id
1 'polypeptide(L)'
;MSIWRESWVNQLILCADDFAFSTEDSLVIAELLRSGKLNATSCMTLRPNWTEDSAMLRDVPDTAQIGLHLTLTEEAPIHANGFTQDGVMPGIDPLTRMAARGQLDAGEIRREVEAQFERFEDAMGRPPAFVDGHQHSHALPGVRPIVLEITRRRAPGAWLR
;
A
#
# COMPACT_ATOMS: atom_id res chain seq x y z
N MET A 1 44.29 6.50 17.74
CA MET A 1 43.11 7.25 17.26
C MET A 1 42.56 6.52 16.05
N SER A 2 41.48 5.75 16.22
CA SER A 2 40.82 5.05 15.10
C SER A 2 39.78 5.99 14.50
N ILE A 3 39.98 6.38 13.24
CA ILE A 3 39.21 7.40 12.51
C ILE A 3 38.06 6.77 11.69
N TRP A 4 37.77 5.48 11.84
CA TRP A 4 36.78 4.81 11.00
C TRP A 4 35.74 4.06 11.84
N ARG A 5 34.71 4.80 12.27
CA ARG A 5 33.38 4.25 12.57
C ARG A 5 32.36 5.02 11.74
N GLU A 6 32.43 4.83 10.43
CA GLU A 6 31.24 5.02 9.59
C GLU A 6 30.42 3.73 9.75
N SER A 7 29.40 3.78 10.60
CA SER A 7 28.41 2.71 10.67
C SER A 7 27.58 2.78 9.40
N TRP A 8 27.96 2.00 8.39
CA TRP A 8 27.04 1.62 7.32
C TRP A 8 25.94 0.80 7.97
N VAL A 9 24.86 1.47 8.37
CA VAL A 9 23.66 0.77 8.82
C VAL A 9 23.02 0.24 7.54
N ASN A 10 23.37 -0.99 7.16
CA ASN A 10 22.63 -1.72 6.13
C ASN A 10 21.24 -2.00 6.69
N GLN A 11 20.30 -1.09 6.44
CA GLN A 11 18.92 -1.24 6.84
C GLN A 11 18.23 -2.19 5.85
N LEU A 12 18.11 -3.46 6.23
CA LEU A 12 17.29 -4.42 5.50
C LEU A 12 15.83 -4.23 5.91
N ILE A 13 14.95 -3.96 4.94
CA ILE A 13 13.50 -3.99 5.15
C ILE A 13 13.00 -5.36 4.68
N LEU A 14 12.43 -6.12 5.61
CA LEU A 14 11.75 -7.38 5.33
C LEU A 14 10.25 -7.13 5.51
N CYS A 15 9.58 -6.96 4.37
CA CYS A 15 8.17 -6.61 4.30
C CYS A 15 7.34 -7.83 3.89
N ALA A 16 6.19 -8.00 4.54
CA ALA A 16 5.12 -8.83 4.01
C ALA A 16 4.05 -7.95 3.37
N ASP A 17 3.68 -8.26 2.14
CA ASP A 17 2.61 -7.58 1.43
C ASP A 17 1.25 -8.18 1.82
N ASP A 18 0.18 -7.58 1.30
CA ASP A 18 -1.16 -8.15 1.38
C ASP A 18 -1.75 -8.28 2.80
N PHE A 19 -1.34 -7.42 3.74
CA PHE A 19 -2.05 -7.33 5.03
C PHE A 19 -3.50 -6.93 4.79
N ALA A 20 -4.43 -7.60 5.48
CA ALA A 20 -5.87 -7.58 5.24
C ALA A 20 -6.36 -8.30 3.98
N PHE A 21 -5.52 -8.99 3.20
CA PHE A 21 -6.02 -9.85 2.12
C PHE A 21 -6.96 -10.93 2.66
N SER A 22 -6.58 -11.59 3.75
CA SER A 22 -7.46 -12.40 4.59
C SER A 22 -7.15 -12.14 6.06
N THR A 23 -8.09 -12.46 6.96
CA THR A 23 -7.84 -12.34 8.41
C THR A 23 -6.73 -13.30 8.85
N GLU A 24 -6.62 -14.48 8.21
CA GLU A 24 -5.55 -15.44 8.45
C GLU A 24 -4.17 -14.86 8.10
N ASP A 25 -4.04 -14.20 6.95
CA ASP A 25 -2.80 -13.53 6.56
C ASP A 25 -2.44 -12.41 7.52
N SER A 26 -3.42 -11.58 7.90
CA SER A 26 -3.24 -10.51 8.88
C SER A 26 -2.75 -11.02 10.22
N LEU A 27 -3.29 -12.13 10.73
CA LEU A 27 -2.86 -12.75 11.98
C LEU A 27 -1.40 -13.20 11.92
N VAL A 28 -1.02 -13.88 10.83
CA VAL A 28 0.36 -14.35 10.62
C VAL A 28 1.32 -13.17 10.52
N ILE A 29 1.00 -12.17 9.71
CA ILE A 29 1.85 -10.99 9.52
C ILE A 29 2.01 -10.22 10.83
N ALA A 30 0.92 -9.97 11.58
CA ALA A 30 0.98 -9.28 12.85
C ALA A 30 1.86 -10.03 13.87
N GLU A 31 1.77 -11.35 13.93
CA GLU A 31 2.63 -12.18 14.79
C GLU A 31 4.11 -12.11 14.39
N LEU A 32 4.40 -12.12 13.09
CA LEU A 32 5.77 -11.97 12.59
C LEU A 32 6.34 -10.58 12.87
N LEU A 33 5.51 -9.53 12.84
CA LEU A 33 5.90 -8.17 13.24
C LEU A 33 6.17 -8.08 14.74
N ARG A 34 5.26 -8.61 15.59
CA ARG A 34 5.43 -8.62 17.05
C ARG A 34 6.66 -9.38 17.50
N SER A 35 6.98 -10.49 16.82
CA SER A 35 8.18 -11.28 17.09
C SER A 35 9.46 -10.70 16.46
N GLY A 36 9.38 -9.57 15.74
CA GLY A 36 10.52 -8.90 15.12
C GLY A 36 11.13 -9.66 13.94
N LYS A 37 10.43 -10.65 13.39
CA LYS A 37 10.86 -11.40 12.20
C LYS A 37 10.60 -10.62 10.91
N LEU A 38 9.57 -9.78 10.91
CA LEU A 38 9.33 -8.75 9.91
C LEU A 38 9.55 -7.38 10.54
N ASN A 39 9.91 -6.40 9.71
CA ASN A 39 9.97 -5.00 10.15
C ASN A 39 9.14 -4.07 9.26
N ALA A 40 8.37 -4.63 8.31
CA ALA A 40 7.40 -3.88 7.55
C ALA A 40 6.21 -4.74 7.11
N THR A 41 5.08 -4.10 6.85
CA THR A 41 3.98 -4.67 6.07
C THR A 41 3.25 -3.59 5.29
N SER A 42 2.66 -3.94 4.15
CA SER A 42 1.76 -3.06 3.40
C SER A 42 0.32 -3.56 3.43
N CYS A 43 -0.64 -2.65 3.60
CA CYS A 43 -2.03 -2.95 3.91
C CYS A 43 -2.96 -2.67 2.72
N MET A 44 -3.84 -3.62 2.41
CA MET A 44 -4.85 -3.50 1.36
C MET A 44 -6.14 -2.90 1.92
N THR A 45 -6.32 -1.58 1.81
CA THR A 45 -7.43 -0.84 2.45
C THR A 45 -8.79 -1.01 1.78
N LEU A 46 -8.85 -1.68 0.63
CA LEU A 46 -10.11 -2.04 -0.03
C LEU A 46 -10.78 -3.27 0.57
N ARG A 47 -10.01 -4.10 1.28
CA ARG A 47 -10.48 -5.38 1.78
C ARG A 47 -11.55 -5.18 2.86
N PRO A 48 -12.64 -5.98 2.86
CA PRO A 48 -13.75 -5.79 3.80
C PRO A 48 -13.34 -5.83 5.27
N ASN A 49 -12.34 -6.64 5.61
CA ASN A 49 -11.75 -6.85 6.93
C ASN A 49 -10.71 -5.79 7.33
N TRP A 50 -10.41 -4.79 6.49
CA TRP A 50 -9.37 -3.79 6.80
C TRP A 50 -9.59 -3.11 8.15
N THR A 51 -10.83 -2.70 8.44
CA THR A 51 -11.14 -1.98 9.68
C THR A 51 -10.85 -2.84 10.91
N GLU A 52 -11.28 -4.09 10.90
CA GLU A 52 -11.06 -5.05 11.98
C GLU A 52 -9.60 -5.47 12.08
N ASP A 53 -8.95 -5.80 10.96
CA ASP A 53 -7.58 -6.33 10.94
C ASP A 53 -6.54 -5.26 11.29
N SER A 54 -6.75 -4.00 10.89
CA SER A 54 -5.85 -2.89 11.25
C SER A 54 -5.63 -2.77 12.77
N ALA A 55 -6.60 -3.20 13.58
CA ALA A 55 -6.47 -3.27 15.03
C ALA A 55 -5.28 -4.11 15.50
N MET A 56 -4.94 -5.16 14.74
CA MET A 56 -3.84 -6.07 15.07
C MET A 56 -2.47 -5.37 14.98
N LEU A 57 -2.39 -4.28 14.22
CA LEU A 57 -1.18 -3.47 14.04
C LEU A 57 -0.97 -2.44 15.15
N ARG A 58 -1.86 -2.32 16.14
CA ARG A 58 -1.68 -1.39 17.27
C ARG A 58 -0.58 -1.81 18.24
N ASP A 59 -0.37 -3.12 18.39
CA ASP A 59 0.57 -3.69 19.36
C ASP A 59 1.89 -4.16 18.74
N VAL A 60 2.18 -3.76 17.49
CA VAL A 60 3.47 -4.06 16.84
C VAL A 60 4.52 -3.02 17.29
N PRO A 61 5.83 -3.36 17.26
CA PRO A 61 6.87 -2.42 17.64
C PRO A 61 6.84 -1.12 16.83
N ASP A 62 7.12 0.03 17.44
CA ASP A 62 7.18 1.34 16.75
C ASP A 62 8.21 1.40 15.63
N THR A 63 9.19 0.49 15.64
CA THR A 63 10.18 0.34 14.57
C THR A 63 9.63 -0.35 13.33
N ALA A 64 8.46 -0.98 13.40
CA ALA A 64 7.78 -1.60 12.27
C ALA A 64 7.17 -0.54 11.35
N GLN A 65 7.47 -0.63 10.07
CA GLN A 65 6.95 0.27 9.06
C GLN A 65 5.64 -0.28 8.48
N ILE A 66 4.56 0.47 8.64
CA ILE A 66 3.23 0.07 8.14
C ILE A 66 2.91 0.95 6.94
N GLY A 67 2.76 0.35 5.77
CA GLY A 67 2.57 1.03 4.50
C GLY A 67 1.20 0.78 3.88
N LEU A 68 0.88 1.57 2.85
CA LEU A 68 -0.32 1.39 2.03
C LEU A 68 0.01 0.52 0.82
N HIS A 69 -0.71 -0.61 0.68
CA HIS A 69 -0.66 -1.47 -0.51
C HIS A 69 -1.75 -1.05 -1.49
N LEU A 70 -1.42 -0.11 -2.38
CA LEU A 70 -2.39 0.40 -3.35
C LEU A 70 -2.92 -0.73 -4.22
N THR A 71 -4.24 -0.89 -4.23
CA THR A 71 -4.90 -1.96 -4.95
C THR A 71 -5.73 -1.37 -6.08
N LEU A 72 -5.36 -1.66 -7.32
CA LEU A 72 -6.05 -1.20 -8.53
C LEU A 72 -6.53 -2.36 -9.42
N THR A 73 -6.53 -3.57 -8.86
CA THR A 73 -6.85 -4.81 -9.55
C THR A 73 -7.73 -5.69 -8.68
N GLU A 74 -8.63 -6.44 -9.30
CA GLU A 74 -9.39 -7.58 -8.75
C GLU A 74 -10.30 -7.29 -7.53
N GLU A 75 -10.27 -6.07 -6.99
CA GLU A 75 -11.11 -5.60 -5.88
C GLU A 75 -12.20 -4.64 -6.37
N ALA A 76 -13.27 -4.52 -5.58
CA ALA A 76 -14.24 -3.45 -5.76
C ALA A 76 -13.60 -2.10 -5.39
N PRO A 77 -13.72 -1.07 -6.25
CA PRO A 77 -13.18 0.24 -5.94
C PRO A 77 -14.00 0.93 -4.84
N ILE A 78 -13.42 1.95 -4.19
CA ILE A 78 -14.15 2.77 -3.21
C ILE A 78 -15.23 3.59 -3.91
N HIS A 79 -14.90 4.09 -5.10
CA HIS A 79 -15.80 4.88 -5.92
C HIS A 79 -16.01 4.22 -7.29
N ALA A 80 -17.22 4.36 -7.83
CA ALA A 80 -17.50 3.91 -9.19
C ALA A 80 -16.51 4.55 -10.18
N ASN A 81 -15.93 3.72 -11.05
CA ASN A 81 -14.99 4.13 -12.08
C ASN A 81 -15.29 3.40 -13.40
N GLY A 82 -14.85 3.97 -14.52
CA GLY A 82 -15.13 3.50 -15.87
C GLY A 82 -14.26 2.34 -16.34
N PHE A 83 -13.31 1.88 -15.52
CA PHE A 83 -12.48 0.71 -15.83
C PHE A 83 -12.87 -0.54 -15.04
N THR A 84 -13.90 -0.47 -14.20
CA THR A 84 -14.50 -1.65 -13.57
C THR A 84 -15.33 -2.49 -14.54
N GLN A 85 -15.34 -3.80 -14.31
CA GLN A 85 -16.24 -4.75 -14.96
C GLN A 85 -16.91 -5.59 -13.87
N ASP A 86 -18.24 -5.72 -13.94
CA ASP A 86 -19.04 -6.49 -12.97
C ASP A 86 -18.80 -6.09 -11.50
N GLY A 87 -18.51 -4.79 -11.26
CA GLY A 87 -18.30 -4.22 -9.94
C GLY A 87 -16.88 -4.36 -9.37
N VAL A 88 -15.95 -4.97 -10.12
CA VAL A 88 -14.55 -5.14 -9.71
C VAL A 88 -13.59 -4.51 -10.71
N MET A 89 -12.41 -4.11 -10.23
CA MET A 89 -11.31 -3.65 -11.07
C MET A 89 -10.73 -4.81 -11.89
N PRO A 90 -10.12 -4.53 -13.06
CA PRO A 90 -9.59 -5.57 -13.92
C PRO A 90 -8.39 -6.26 -13.29
N GLY A 91 -8.04 -7.46 -13.76
CA GLY A 91 -6.75 -8.06 -13.44
C GLY A 91 -5.57 -7.21 -13.96
N ILE A 92 -4.35 -7.53 -13.51
CA ILE A 92 -3.13 -6.79 -13.87
C ILE A 92 -2.88 -6.72 -15.39
N ASP A 93 -3.17 -7.79 -16.12
CA ASP A 93 -2.93 -7.88 -17.57
C ASP A 93 -3.77 -6.86 -18.38
N PRO A 94 -5.12 -6.82 -18.24
CA PRO A 94 -5.91 -5.76 -18.84
C PRO A 94 -5.52 -4.35 -18.36
N LEU A 95 -5.29 -4.17 -17.05
CA LEU A 95 -4.90 -2.86 -16.50
C LEU A 95 -3.60 -2.34 -17.13
N THR A 96 -2.60 -3.20 -17.24
CA THR A 96 -1.31 -2.88 -17.87
C THR A 96 -1.49 -2.48 -19.33
N ARG A 97 -2.36 -3.18 -20.08
CA ARG A 97 -2.67 -2.83 -21.48
C ARG A 97 -3.37 -1.46 -21.58
N MET A 98 -4.30 -1.16 -20.69
CA MET A 98 -4.98 0.15 -20.64
C MET A 98 -3.99 1.27 -20.30
N ALA A 99 -3.13 1.06 -19.30
CA ALA A 99 -2.09 1.99 -18.90
C ALA A 99 -1.10 2.29 -20.05
N ALA A 100 -0.59 1.25 -20.71
CA ALA A 100 0.33 1.38 -21.83
C ALA A 100 -0.26 2.13 -23.04
N ARG A 101 -1.59 2.08 -23.20
CA ARG A 101 -2.33 2.78 -24.26
C ARG A 101 -2.82 4.18 -23.85
N GLY A 102 -2.57 4.60 -22.61
CA GLY A 102 -3.07 5.88 -22.09
C GLY A 102 -4.60 5.92 -21.94
N GLN A 103 -5.23 4.76 -21.69
CA GLN A 103 -6.69 4.60 -21.62
C GLN A 103 -7.24 4.68 -20.18
N LEU A 104 -6.38 4.96 -19.19
CA LEU A 104 -6.81 5.17 -17.81
C LEU A 104 -7.22 6.62 -17.62
N ASP A 105 -8.43 6.85 -17.10
CA ASP A 105 -8.87 8.19 -16.70
C ASP A 105 -8.08 8.64 -15.46
N ALA A 106 -7.30 9.71 -15.60
CA ALA A 106 -6.46 10.21 -14.53
C ALA A 106 -7.26 10.72 -13.32
N GLY A 107 -8.48 11.22 -13.54
CA GLY A 107 -9.35 11.69 -12.47
C GLY A 107 -9.90 10.52 -11.63
N GLU A 108 -10.29 9.42 -12.28
CA GLU A 108 -10.73 8.19 -11.61
C GLU A 108 -9.61 7.55 -10.80
N ILE A 109 -8.43 7.38 -11.39
CA ILE A 109 -7.26 6.83 -10.68
C ILE A 109 -6.90 7.71 -9.48
N ARG A 110 -6.90 9.04 -9.63
CA ARG A 110 -6.65 9.96 -8.52
C ARG A 110 -7.65 9.78 -7.38
N ARG A 111 -8.95 9.76 -7.69
CA ARG A 111 -9.99 9.61 -6.66
C ARG A 111 -9.84 8.29 -5.90
N GLU A 112 -9.57 7.21 -6.61
CA GLU A 112 -9.39 5.89 -6.01
C GLU A 112 -8.14 5.83 -5.11
N VAL A 113 -7.00 6.35 -5.59
CA VAL A 113 -5.77 6.44 -4.78
C VAL A 113 -5.98 7.33 -3.56
N GLU A 114 -6.60 8.51 -3.70
CA GLU A 114 -6.90 9.41 -2.57
C GLU A 114 -7.78 8.73 -1.52
N ALA A 115 -8.82 8.01 -1.96
CA ALA A 115 -9.73 7.31 -1.05
C ALA A 115 -9.05 6.14 -0.31
N GLN A 116 -8.09 5.45 -0.93
CA GLN A 116 -7.31 4.40 -0.25
C GLN A 116 -6.38 4.98 0.82
N PHE A 117 -5.77 6.15 0.56
CA PHE A 117 -5.03 6.89 1.59
C PHE A 117 -5.94 7.31 2.75
N GLU A 118 -7.14 7.81 2.46
CA GLU A 118 -8.11 8.20 3.49
C GLU A 118 -8.51 7.02 4.37
N ARG A 119 -8.84 5.88 3.77
CA ARG A 119 -9.13 4.65 4.53
C ARG A 119 -7.96 4.16 5.35
N PHE A 120 -6.73 4.33 4.87
CA PHE A 120 -5.54 4.01 5.65
C PHE A 120 -5.44 4.92 6.88
N GLU A 121 -5.51 6.23 6.66
CA GLU A 121 -5.37 7.25 7.70
C GLU A 121 -6.49 7.16 8.74
N ASP A 122 -7.73 6.88 8.32
CA ASP A 122 -8.88 6.72 9.21
C ASP A 122 -8.71 5.54 10.18
N ALA A 123 -8.17 4.40 9.69
CA ALA A 123 -7.97 3.21 10.50
C ALA A 123 -6.71 3.28 11.38
N MET A 124 -5.62 3.84 10.84
CA MET A 124 -4.31 3.86 11.51
C MET A 124 -4.09 5.12 12.36
N GLY A 125 -4.87 6.18 12.15
CA GLY A 125 -4.69 7.49 12.79
C GLY A 125 -3.41 8.23 12.38
N ARG A 126 -2.72 7.76 11.32
CA ARG A 126 -1.45 8.30 10.83
C ARG A 126 -1.27 7.99 9.33
N PRO A 127 -0.48 8.77 8.59
CA PRO A 127 -0.14 8.45 7.20
C PRO A 127 0.71 7.16 7.12
N PRO A 128 0.71 6.48 5.95
CA PRO A 128 1.53 5.29 5.76
C PRO A 128 3.02 5.64 5.82
N ALA A 129 3.82 4.72 6.35
CA ALA A 129 5.28 4.84 6.39
C ALA A 129 5.93 4.64 5.01
N PHE A 130 5.23 3.96 4.10
CA PHE A 130 5.62 3.76 2.71
C PHE A 130 4.42 3.41 1.84
N VAL A 131 4.58 3.48 0.53
CA VAL A 131 3.54 3.13 -0.44
C VAL A 131 4.10 2.19 -1.48
N ASP A 132 3.40 1.12 -1.74
CA ASP A 132 3.63 0.19 -2.84
C ASP A 132 2.27 -0.13 -3.50
N GLY A 133 2.19 -1.21 -4.27
CA GLY A 133 0.90 -1.58 -4.84
C GLY A 133 0.83 -3.02 -5.27
N HIS A 134 -0.37 -3.59 -5.10
CA HIS A 134 -0.69 -4.94 -5.47
C HIS A 134 -0.38 -5.14 -6.96
N GLN A 135 0.35 -6.22 -7.25
CA GLN A 135 0.84 -6.56 -8.58
C GLN A 135 1.67 -5.43 -9.25
N HIS A 136 2.32 -4.56 -8.44
CA HIS A 136 3.06 -3.37 -8.88
C HIS A 136 2.24 -2.37 -9.72
N SER A 137 0.91 -2.38 -9.60
CA SER A 137 0.01 -1.50 -10.36
C SER A 137 0.30 -0.01 -10.18
N HIS A 138 0.80 0.39 -9.00
CA HIS A 138 1.20 1.76 -8.69
C HIS A 138 2.32 2.30 -9.61
N ALA A 139 3.12 1.44 -10.23
CA ALA A 139 4.24 1.81 -11.09
C ALA A 139 3.85 1.98 -12.57
N LEU A 140 2.61 1.64 -12.94
CA LEU A 140 2.13 1.70 -14.32
C LEU A 140 2.11 3.14 -14.87
N PRO A 141 2.31 3.32 -16.20
CA PRO A 141 2.12 4.61 -16.85
C PRO A 141 0.73 5.19 -16.57
N GLY A 142 0.63 6.51 -16.35
CA GLY A 142 -0.61 7.17 -15.95
C GLY A 142 -0.95 7.06 -14.46
N VAL A 143 -0.61 5.95 -13.80
CA VAL A 143 -0.82 5.74 -12.35
C VAL A 143 0.33 6.32 -11.53
N ARG A 144 1.57 5.96 -11.87
CA ARG A 144 2.78 6.37 -11.14
C ARG A 144 2.88 7.87 -10.81
N PRO A 145 2.68 8.82 -11.75
CA PRO A 145 2.78 10.25 -11.41
C PRO A 145 1.74 10.69 -10.38
N ILE A 146 0.53 10.11 -10.42
CA ILE A 146 -0.55 10.39 -9.46
C ILE A 146 -0.16 9.89 -8.07
N VAL A 147 0.35 8.65 -7.98
CA VAL A 147 0.80 8.07 -6.71
C VAL A 147 1.93 8.91 -6.11
N LEU A 148 2.95 9.28 -6.91
CA LEU A 148 4.06 10.11 -6.43
C LEU A 148 3.60 11.47 -5.89
N GLU A 149 2.66 12.12 -6.58
CA GLU A 149 2.10 13.40 -6.16
C GLU A 149 1.32 13.28 -4.85
N ILE A 150 0.42 12.28 -4.75
CA ILE A 150 -0.42 12.07 -3.57
C ILE A 150 0.45 11.66 -2.37
N THR A 151 1.40 10.74 -2.54
CA THR A 151 2.33 10.33 -1.48
C THR A 151 3.11 11.54 -0.98
N ARG A 152 3.67 12.38 -1.86
CA ARG A 152 4.38 13.60 -1.46
C ARG A 152 3.51 14.56 -0.64
N ARG A 153 2.21 14.63 -0.93
CA ARG A 153 1.27 15.52 -0.25
C ARG A 153 0.78 14.95 1.08
N ARG A 154 0.35 13.69 1.12
CA ARG A 154 -0.30 13.05 2.29
C ARG A 154 0.68 12.38 3.23
N ALA A 155 1.78 11.85 2.70
CA ALA A 155 2.79 11.12 3.45
C ALA A 155 4.22 11.55 3.04
N PRO A 156 4.64 12.81 3.31
CA PRO A 156 5.90 13.36 2.81
C PRO A 156 7.17 12.63 3.32
N GLY A 157 7.07 11.86 4.40
CA GLY A 157 8.15 11.02 4.91
C GLY A 157 8.13 9.58 4.38
N ALA A 158 7.13 9.21 3.58
CA ALA A 158 6.99 7.86 3.05
C ALA A 158 7.94 7.62 1.88
N TRP A 159 8.55 6.44 1.86
CA TRP A 159 9.26 5.93 0.69
C TRP A 159 8.29 5.16 -0.23
N LEU A 160 8.69 4.91 -1.48
CA LEU A 160 7.95 4.09 -2.43
C LEU A 160 8.79 2.88 -2.87
N ARG A 161 8.14 1.74 -3.12
CA ARG A 161 8.76 0.52 -3.68
C ARG A 161 7.91 -0.14 -4.75
#